data_AF-A0A0C2H041-F1
#
_entry.id   AF-A0A0C2H041-F1
#
_cell.length_a   1.000
_cell.length_b   1.000
_cell.length_c   1.000
_cell.angle_alpha   90.00
_cell.angle_beta   90.00
_cell.angle_gamma   90.00
#
_symmetry.space_group_name_H-M   'P 1'
#
loop_
_entity.id
_entity.type
_entity.pdbx_description
1 polymer ?
#
loop_
_entity_poly.entity_id
_entity_poly.type
_entity_poly.pdbx_seq_one_letter_code
_entity_poly.pdbx_strand_id
1 'polypeptide(L)' 'MIVKGCTSDDEEDASMKVRTLDMALYWVNNEKVKGQSYFCKGGDFCNDSSMLSFTSSIAVVSLLRLLL' A
#
# COMPACT_ATOMS: atom_id res chain seq x y z
N MET A 1 -2.38 -9.03 -7.77
CA MET A 1 -1.53 -7.87 -8.08
C MET A 1 -1.89 -6.77 -7.10
N ILE A 2 -0.90 -6.10 -6.50
CA ILE A 2 -1.11 -4.93 -5.63
C ILE A 2 -0.44 -3.76 -6.33
N VAL A 3 -1.20 -2.68 -6.54
CA VAL A 3 -0.68 -1.42 -7.07
C VAL A 3 -0.78 -0.35 -6.00
N LYS A 4 0.23 0.52 -5.96
CA LYS A 4 0.29 1.66 -5.04
C LYS A 4 0.54 2.91 -5.85
N GLY A 5 -0.08 4.02 -5.46
CA GLY A 5 0.09 5.30 -6.12
C GLY A 5 -0.64 6.41 -5.37
N CYS A 6 -0.40 7.63 -5.80
CA CYS A 6 -1.17 8.80 -5.38
C CYS A 6 -2.43 8.91 -6.23
N THR A 7 -3.50 9.44 -5.65
CA THR A 7 -4.71 9.85 -6.38
C THR A 7 -5.03 11.31 -6.07
N SER A 8 -5.63 12.01 -7.02
CA SER A 8 -6.18 13.36 -6.83
C SER A 8 -7.60 13.36 -6.27
N ASP A 9 -8.24 12.20 -6.21
CA ASP A 9 -9.62 12.05 -5.74
C ASP A 9 -9.70 12.30 -4.22
N ASP A 10 -10.77 12.96 -3.79
CA ASP A 10 -11.04 13.18 -2.37
C ASP A 10 -11.62 11.92 -1.72
N GLU A 11 -10.73 11.01 -1.31
CA GLU A 11 -11.08 9.70 -0.76
C GLU A 11 -10.94 9.66 0.75
N GLU A 12 -11.98 9.23 1.47
CA GLU A 12 -11.95 9.08 2.93
C GLU A 12 -10.68 8.36 3.44
N ASP A 13 -10.02 8.96 4.44
CA ASP A 13 -8.78 8.43 5.02
C ASP A 13 -9.03 7.10 5.73
N ALA A 14 -8.05 6.20 5.66
CA ALA A 14 -8.12 4.85 6.18
C ALA A 14 -9.36 4.04 5.72
N SER A 15 -9.89 4.32 4.53
CA SER A 15 -11.08 3.65 3.99
C SER A 15 -10.73 2.55 2.99
N MET A 16 -11.59 1.53 2.90
CA MET A 16 -11.48 0.46 1.92
C MET A 16 -12.73 0.40 1.04
N LYS A 17 -12.54 0.45 -0.28
CA LYS A 17 -13.64 0.50 -1.26
C LYS A 17 -13.45 -0.54 -2.35
N VAL A 18 -14.54 -1.21 -2.76
CA VAL A 18 -14.53 -2.10 -3.92
C VAL A 18 -14.65 -1.26 -5.18
N ARG A 19 -13.72 -1.40 -6.12
CA ARG A 19 -13.75 -0.68 -7.39
C ARG A 19 -13.37 -1.57 -8.56
N THR A 20 -13.87 -1.18 -9.73
CA THR A 20 -13.29 -1.65 -10.99
C THR A 20 -12.04 -0.82 -11.22
N LEU A 21 -10.89 -1.48 -11.22
CA LEU A 21 -9.61 -0.84 -11.47
C LEU A 21 -9.45 -0.63 -12.97
N ASP A 22 -8.90 0.51 -13.37
CA ASP A 22 -8.57 0.79 -14.77
C ASP A 22 -7.28 0.07 -15.18
N MET A 23 -7.35 -1.26 -15.15
CA MET A 23 -6.30 -2.16 -15.59
C MET A 23 -6.94 -3.34 -16.31
N ALA A 24 -6.37 -3.71 -17.44
CA ALA A 24 -6.72 -4.93 -18.17
C ALA A 24 -5.64 -5.98 -17.89
N LEU A 25 -6.06 -7.20 -17.51
CA LEU A 25 -5.15 -8.31 -17.35
C LEU A 25 -5.11 -9.12 -18.64
N TYR A 26 -3.96 -9.12 -19.31
CA TYR A 26 -3.78 -9.79 -20.61
C TYR A 26 -4.03 -11.31 -20.57
N TRP A 27 -3.90 -11.93 -19.39
CA TRP A 27 -4.07 -13.39 -19.21
C TRP A 27 -5.51 -13.81 -18.90
N VAL A 28 -6.46 -12.88 -18.76
CA VAL A 28 -7.90 -13.16 -18.56
C VAL A 28 -8.72 -12.35 -19.55
N ASN A 29 -8.47 -12.53 -20.85
CA ASN A 29 -9.30 -12.00 -21.94
C ASN A 29 -9.63 -10.49 -21.82
N ASN A 30 -8.68 -9.68 -21.33
CA ASN A 30 -8.88 -8.25 -21.06
C ASN A 30 -10.08 -7.93 -20.16
N GLU A 31 -10.47 -8.85 -19.26
CA GLU A 31 -11.52 -8.61 -18.29
C GLU A 31 -11.15 -7.43 -17.37
N LYS A 32 -12.17 -6.62 -17.06
CA LYS A 32 -12.01 -5.52 -16.11
C LYS A 32 -11.77 -6.08 -14.72
N VAL A 33 -10.70 -5.62 -14.07
CA VAL A 33 -10.35 -6.10 -12.73
C VAL A 33 -11.22 -5.44 -11.69
N LYS A 34 -11.88 -6.24 -10.86
CA LYS A 34 -12.47 -5.76 -9.61
C LYS A 34 -11.48 -6.01 -8.47
N GLY A 35 -11.27 -5.00 -7.65
CA GLY A 35 -10.35 -5.06 -6.52
C GLY A 35 -10.83 -4.24 -5.34
N GLN A 36 -10.17 -4.45 -4.20
CA GLN A 36 -10.30 -3.59 -3.03
C GLN A 36 -9.17 -2.55 -3.07
N SER A 37 -9.53 -1.29 -2.92
CA SER A 37 -8.60 -0.17 -2.83
C SER A 37 -8.63 0.40 -1.42
N TYR A 38 -7.46 0.53 -0.81
CA TYR A 38 -7.27 1.22 0.46
C TYR A 38 -6.78 2.65 0.18
N PHE A 39 -7.41 3.64 0.81
CA PHE A 39 -7.06 5.05 0.67
C PHE A 39 -6.51 5.57 1.99
N CYS A 40 -5.47 6.40 1.90
CA CYS A 40 -4.90 7.12 3.01
C CYS A 40 -4.56 8.56 2.62
N LYS A 41 -4.75 9.49 3.55
CA LYS A 41 -4.40 10.92 3.43
C LYS A 41 -3.32 11.35 4.42
N GLY A 42 -2.73 10.39 5.15
CA GLY A 42 -1.68 10.64 6.14
C GLY A 42 -0.40 11.24 5.54
N GLY A 43 0.65 11.33 6.37
CA GLY A 43 1.96 11.80 5.94
C GLY A 43 2.60 10.95 4.84
N ASP A 44 3.80 11.36 4.42
CA ASP A 44 4.55 10.68 3.36
C ASP A 44 4.56 9.15 3.55
N PHE A 45 4.34 8.43 2.46
CA PHE A 45 4.32 6.96 2.43
C PHE A 45 3.22 6.31 3.28
N CYS A 46 2.06 6.96 3.49
CA CYS A 46 0.94 6.39 4.25
C CYS A 46 0.42 5.03 3.73
N ASN A 47 0.67 4.71 2.46
CA ASN A 47 0.28 3.43 1.85
C ASN A 47 1.41 2.38 1.94
N ASP A 48 2.48 2.64 2.68
CA ASP A 48 3.50 1.65 2.94
C ASP A 48 3.00 0.59 3.94
N SER A 49 3.34 -0.67 3.69
CA SER A 49 2.85 -1.76 4.53
C SER A 49 3.54 -1.69 5.88
N SER A 50 2.75 -1.73 6.97
CA SER A 50 3.24 -1.74 8.35
C SER A 50 4.31 -2.82 8.62
N MET A 51 4.35 -3.92 7.86
CA MET A 51 5.37 -4.97 8.01
C MET A 51 6.81 -4.46 7.77
N LEU A 52 7.03 -3.52 6.84
CA LEU A 52 8.38 -2.99 6.59
C LEU A 52 8.88 -2.13 7.76
N SER A 53 8.00 -1.30 8.35
CA SER A 53 8.33 -0.47 9.52
C SER A 53 8.62 -1.27 10.79
N PHE A 54 7.99 -2.45 10.98
CA PHE A 54 8.34 -3.34 12.10
C PHE A 54 9.74 -3.96 11.92
N THR A 55 10.08 -4.38 10.71
CA THR A 55 11.40 -4.99 10.44
C THR A 55 12.55 -4.00 10.54
N SER A 56 12.35 -2.74 10.13
CA SER A 56 13.36 -1.69 10.26
C SER A 56 13.64 -1.37 11.73
N SER A 57 12.58 -1.29 12.55
CA SER A 57 12.69 -0.99 13.98
C SER A 57 13.48 -2.07 14.74
N ILE A 58 13.25 -3.35 14.45
CA ILE A 58 14.00 -4.45 15.07
C ILE A 58 15.48 -4.41 14.66
N ALA A 59 15.76 -4.25 13.37
CA ALA A 59 17.13 -4.23 12.86
C ALA A 59 17.96 -3.09 13.46
N VAL A 60 17.38 -1.89 13.58
CA VAL A 60 18.05 -0.73 14.19
C VAL A 60 18.35 -0.96 15.67
N VAL A 61 17.40 -1.50 16.44
CA VAL A 61 17.61 -1.78 17.87
C VAL A 61 18.67 -2.86 18.08
N SER A 62 18.67 -3.92 17.27
CA SER A 62 19.67 -4.98 17.34
C SER A 62 21.08 -4.48 16.99
N LEU A 63 21.22 -3.65 15.96
CA LEU A 63 22.49 -3.03 15.59
C LEU A 63 23.00 -2.06 16.66
N LEU A 64 22.11 -1.25 17.24
CA LEU A 64 22.49 -0.32 18.31
C LEU A 64 23.02 -1.05 19.55
N ARG A 65 22.46 -2.21 19.89
CA ARG A 65 22.94 -3.07 20.99
C ARG A 65 24.26 -3.81 20.69
N LEU A 66 24.65 -3.93 19.41
CA LEU A 66 25.93 -4.50 19.02
C LEU A 66 27.05 -3.45 18.97
N LEU A 67 26.69 -2.16 18.84
CA LEU A 67 27.61 -1.04 18.76
C LEU A 67 27.84 -0.32 20.11
N LEU A 68 26.95 -0.55 21.09
CA LEU A 68 27.09 -0.17 22.51
C LEU A 68 27.63 -1.35 23.33
#